data_AF-A0A7N5JVY1-F1
#
_entry.id   AF-A0A7N5JVY1-F1
#
_cell.length_a   1.000
_cell.length_b   1.000
_cell.length_c   1.000
_cell.angle_alpha   90.00
_cell.angle_beta   90.00
_cell.angle_gamma   90.00
#
_symmetry.space_group_name_H-M   'P 1'
#
loop_
_entity.id
_entity.type
_entity.pdbx_description
1 polymer ?
#
loop_
_entity_poly.entity_id
_entity_poly.type
_entity_poly.pdbx_seq_one_letter_code
_entity_poly.pdbx_strand_id
1 'polypeptide(L)'
;MEYSEKTEVVLLACGSFNPITNMHLRLFELAKDYMNGTGKYRVIKGIISPVGDAYKKKGLISAHHRVIMAELATKNSEWVEVDSWESLQKEWVETAKVLRHHQEKLEAGSCDRQQDSPMPGRPGQKRKWAEQRQDFSQNKLLEPKPK
;
A
#
# COMPACT_ATOMS: atom_id res chain seq x y z
N MET A 1 -25.11 22.85 14.66
CA MET A 1 -24.26 22.78 13.45
C MET A 1 -23.82 21.34 13.34
N GLU A 2 -24.32 20.64 12.32
CA GLU A 2 -24.01 19.24 12.08
C GLU A 2 -22.57 19.17 11.55
N TYR A 3 -21.64 18.61 12.34
CA TYR A 3 -20.30 18.31 11.86
C TYR A 3 -20.41 17.11 10.93
N SER A 4 -20.73 17.36 9.65
CA SER A 4 -20.57 16.34 8.62
C SER A 4 -19.09 15.96 8.58
N GLU A 5 -18.78 14.70 8.92
CA GLU A 5 -17.43 14.19 8.83
C GLU A 5 -16.94 14.32 7.38
N LYS A 6 -15.77 14.95 7.21
CA LYS A 6 -15.17 15.12 5.88
C LYS A 6 -14.72 13.77 5.36
N THR A 7 -15.04 13.45 4.13
CA THR A 7 -14.55 12.23 3.48
C THR A 7 -13.05 12.34 3.25
N GLU A 8 -12.28 11.40 3.78
CA GLU A 8 -10.85 11.32 3.53
C GLU A 8 -10.58 10.83 2.11
N VAL A 9 -9.61 11.44 1.44
CA VAL A 9 -9.29 11.13 0.04
C VAL A 9 -7.79 10.96 -0.14
N VAL A 10 -7.41 9.93 -0.89
CA VAL A 10 -6.06 9.72 -1.42
C VAL A 10 -6.08 10.05 -2.91
N LEU A 11 -5.16 10.91 -3.35
CA LEU A 11 -5.01 11.26 -4.76
C LEU A 11 -4.01 10.31 -5.42
N LEU A 12 -4.43 9.57 -6.44
CA LEU A 12 -3.56 8.68 -7.21
C LEU A 12 -3.32 9.26 -8.61
N ALA A 13 -2.06 9.43 -8.99
CA ALA A 13 -1.67 9.81 -10.35
C ALA A 13 -0.87 8.68 -11.02
N CYS A 14 -1.53 7.95 -11.91
CA CYS A 14 -0.88 6.98 -12.80
C CYS A 14 -0.33 7.69 -14.04
N GLY A 15 0.89 7.34 -14.46
CA GLY A 15 1.49 7.99 -15.62
C GLY A 15 2.88 7.49 -15.97
N SER A 16 3.40 7.94 -17.11
CA SER A 16 4.76 7.59 -17.52
C SER A 16 5.82 8.25 -16.63
N PHE A 17 5.67 9.53 -16.28
CA PHE A 17 6.69 10.32 -15.57
C PHE A 17 8.08 10.19 -16.21
N ASN A 18 8.16 10.52 -17.50
CA ASN A 18 9.34 10.30 -18.36
C ASN A 18 9.91 11.62 -18.95
N PRO A 19 10.61 12.45 -18.14
CA PRO A 19 10.74 12.37 -16.69
C PRO A 19 9.54 13.03 -15.97
N ILE A 20 9.51 12.93 -14.63
CA ILE A 20 8.65 13.78 -13.81
C ILE A 20 9.05 15.26 -13.98
N THR A 21 8.10 16.17 -13.80
CA THR A 21 8.31 17.62 -13.96
C THR A 21 7.55 18.40 -12.90
N ASN A 22 7.87 19.69 -12.74
CA ASN A 22 7.15 20.59 -11.83
C ASN A 22 5.64 20.65 -12.08
N MET A 23 5.19 20.45 -13.33
CA MET A 23 3.77 20.42 -13.66
C MET A 23 3.06 19.23 -13.00
N HIS A 24 3.69 18.05 -13.00
CA HIS A 24 3.14 16.87 -12.32
C HIS A 24 3.01 17.09 -10.81
N LEU A 25 4.01 17.71 -10.18
CA LEU A 25 3.95 18.06 -8.76
C LEU A 25 2.87 19.12 -8.50
N ARG A 26 2.79 20.14 -9.37
CA ARG A 26 1.78 21.19 -9.25
C ARG A 26 0.35 20.66 -9.35
N LEU A 27 0.14 19.58 -10.11
CA LEU A 27 -1.16 18.92 -10.24
C LEU A 27 -1.68 18.41 -8.88
N PHE A 28 -0.80 17.86 -8.03
CA PHE A 28 -1.16 17.42 -6.69
C PHE A 28 -1.57 18.58 -5.80
N GLU A 29 -0.79 19.65 -5.77
CA GLU A 29 -1.11 20.83 -4.95
C GLU A 29 -2.44 21.47 -5.37
N LEU A 30 -2.67 21.63 -6.67
CA LEU A 30 -3.93 22.17 -7.20
C LEU A 30 -5.14 21.29 -6.84
N ALA A 31 -4.99 19.97 -6.97
CA ALA A 31 -6.06 19.04 -6.63
C ALA A 31 -6.34 19.01 -5.12
N LYS A 32 -5.31 19.07 -4.28
CA LYS A 32 -5.43 19.14 -2.82
C LYS A 32 -6.15 20.40 -2.37
N ASP A 33 -5.73 21.56 -2.88
CA ASP A 33 -6.35 22.84 -2.56
C ASP A 33 -7.83 22.84 -2.96
N TYR A 34 -8.14 22.36 -4.16
CA TYR A 34 -9.52 22.27 -4.64
C TYR A 34 -10.38 21.36 -3.75
N MET A 35 -9.95 20.12 -3.52
CA MET A 35 -10.71 19.13 -2.75
C MET A 35 -10.95 19.59 -1.32
N ASN A 36 -9.91 20.11 -0.64
CA ASN A 36 -10.04 20.64 0.71
C ASN A 36 -10.91 21.91 0.73
N GLY A 37 -10.80 22.77 -0.28
CA GLY A 37 -11.57 24.00 -0.43
C GLY A 37 -13.07 23.77 -0.57
N THR A 38 -13.51 22.60 -1.05
CA THR A 38 -14.94 22.24 -1.08
C THR A 38 -15.58 22.13 0.30
N GLY A 39 -14.78 21.98 1.36
CA GLY A 39 -15.24 21.71 2.72
C GLY A 39 -15.76 20.29 2.96
N LYS A 40 -15.96 19.48 1.90
CA LYS A 40 -16.51 18.11 1.97
C LYS A 40 -15.43 17.04 2.12
N TYR A 41 -14.24 17.30 1.61
CA TYR A 41 -13.15 16.34 1.55
C TYR A 41 -11.96 16.77 2.40
N ARG A 42 -11.16 15.78 2.82
CA ARG A 42 -9.84 15.97 3.40
C ARG A 42 -8.84 15.11 2.65
N VAL A 43 -7.96 15.73 1.87
CA VAL A 43 -6.87 14.99 1.20
C VAL A 43 -5.81 14.63 2.22
N ILE A 44 -5.63 13.33 2.42
CA ILE A 44 -4.70 12.77 3.43
C ILE A 44 -3.37 12.33 2.82
N LYS A 45 -3.33 12.03 1.51
CA LYS A 45 -2.14 11.49 0.84
C LYS A 45 -2.21 11.66 -0.68
N GLY A 46 -1.05 11.81 -1.31
CA GLY A 46 -0.87 11.75 -2.76
C GLY A 46 0.07 10.60 -3.13
N ILE A 47 -0.25 9.86 -4.19
CA ILE A 47 0.54 8.73 -4.68
C ILE A 47 0.84 8.96 -6.15
N ILE A 48 2.13 8.99 -6.48
CA ILE A 48 2.64 8.90 -7.84
C ILE A 48 2.88 7.42 -8.14
N SER A 49 2.21 6.91 -9.18
CA SER A 49 2.36 5.53 -9.64
C SER A 49 2.97 5.51 -11.05
N PRO A 50 4.29 5.31 -11.18
CA PRO A 50 4.94 5.19 -12.48
C PRO A 50 4.53 3.90 -13.18
N VAL A 51 4.14 4.03 -14.46
CA VAL A 51 3.78 2.88 -15.30
C VAL A 51 4.96 1.93 -15.47
N GLY A 52 4.70 0.62 -15.57
CA GLY A 52 5.71 -0.38 -15.89
C GLY A 52 6.24 -0.31 -17.33
N ASP A 53 7.42 -0.89 -17.56
CA ASP A 53 8.08 -0.89 -18.88
C ASP A 53 7.33 -1.73 -19.94
N ALA A 54 6.47 -2.65 -19.48
CA ALA A 54 5.57 -3.42 -20.33
C ALA A 54 4.52 -2.57 -21.09
N TYR A 55 4.37 -1.28 -20.74
CA TYR A 55 3.53 -0.34 -21.49
C TYR A 55 4.03 -0.08 -22.92
N LYS A 56 5.32 -0.30 -23.20
CA LYS A 56 5.94 -0.24 -24.54
C LYS A 56 5.72 1.10 -25.29
N LYS A 57 5.50 2.21 -24.58
CA LYS A 57 5.44 3.54 -25.19
C LYS A 57 6.80 3.93 -25.79
N LYS A 58 6.81 4.42 -27.03
CA LYS A 58 8.03 4.85 -27.71
C LYS A 58 8.74 5.94 -26.89
N GLY A 59 10.04 5.75 -26.65
CA GLY A 59 10.88 6.68 -25.89
C GLY A 59 10.72 6.61 -24.36
N LEU A 60 9.97 5.63 -23.84
CA LEU A 60 9.88 5.38 -22.40
C LEU A 60 11.20 4.80 -21.89
N ILE A 61 11.88 5.51 -20.99
CA ILE A 61 13.07 4.98 -20.32
C ILE A 61 12.67 3.99 -19.23
N SER A 62 13.64 3.20 -18.74
CA SER A 62 13.41 2.20 -17.69
C SER A 62 12.64 2.76 -16.49
N ALA A 63 11.69 1.97 -16.01
CA ALA A 63 10.88 2.27 -14.84
C ALA A 63 11.72 2.59 -13.61
N HIS A 64 12.85 1.89 -13.44
CA HIS A 64 13.79 2.13 -12.35
C HIS A 64 14.24 3.60 -12.28
N HIS A 65 14.64 4.19 -13.41
CA HIS A 65 15.04 5.60 -13.45
C HIS A 65 13.87 6.54 -13.15
N ARG A 66 12.68 6.22 -13.66
CA ARG A 66 11.48 7.06 -13.47
C ARG A 66 10.99 7.06 -12.03
N VAL A 67 11.04 5.90 -11.36
CA VAL A 67 10.76 5.76 -9.93
C VAL A 67 11.74 6.60 -9.12
N ILE A 68 13.05 6.45 -9.34
CA ILE A 68 14.07 7.23 -8.61
C ILE A 68 13.90 8.73 -8.83
N MET A 69 13.67 9.17 -10.08
CA MET A 69 13.43 10.59 -10.35
C MET A 69 12.18 11.11 -9.66
N ALA A 70 11.10 10.32 -9.61
CA ALA A 70 9.89 10.69 -8.89
C ALA A 70 10.13 10.77 -7.38
N GLU A 71 10.85 9.81 -6.78
CA GLU A 71 11.20 9.81 -5.36
C GLU A 71 12.05 11.02 -4.98
N LEU A 72 13.04 11.35 -5.82
CA LEU A 72 13.86 12.55 -5.64
C LEU A 72 13.01 13.83 -5.76
N ALA A 73 12.07 13.88 -6.70
CA ALA A 73 11.17 15.02 -6.88
C ALA A 73 10.18 15.20 -5.72
N THR A 74 9.79 14.11 -5.04
CA THR A 74 8.92 14.14 -3.86
C THR A 74 9.68 14.09 -2.54
N LYS A 75 11.02 14.09 -2.53
CA LYS A 75 11.85 13.96 -1.32
C LYS A 75 11.52 14.98 -0.23
N ASN A 76 11.15 16.20 -0.64
CA ASN A 76 10.80 17.29 0.28
C ASN A 76 9.28 17.46 0.46
N SER A 77 8.47 16.56 -0.11
CA SER A 77 7.02 16.57 0.09
C SER A 77 6.65 15.80 1.34
N GLU A 78 5.77 16.37 2.15
CA GLU A 78 5.29 15.74 3.40
C GLU A 78 4.12 14.78 3.16
N TRP A 79 3.47 14.85 1.99
CA TRP A 79 2.17 14.19 1.76
C TRP A 79 2.07 13.46 0.42
N VAL A 80 3.00 13.69 -0.51
CA VAL A 80 3.06 12.98 -1.80
C VAL A 80 4.21 11.99 -1.75
N GLU A 81 3.92 10.72 -2.03
CA GLU A 81 4.92 9.66 -2.14
C GLU A 81 4.85 8.95 -3.49
N VAL A 82 5.84 8.10 -3.75
CA VAL A 82 5.88 7.22 -4.92
C VAL A 82 5.56 5.80 -4.48
N ASP A 83 4.69 5.12 -5.23
CA ASP A 83 4.46 3.69 -5.09
C ASP A 83 4.94 2.97 -6.36
N SER A 84 5.86 2.01 -6.19
CA SER A 84 6.48 1.29 -7.29
C SER A 84 5.72 0.03 -7.70
N TRP A 85 4.59 -0.31 -7.06
CA TRP A 85 3.88 -1.57 -7.31
C TRP A 85 3.49 -1.74 -8.77
N GLU A 86 2.92 -0.71 -9.42
CA GLU A 86 2.54 -0.74 -10.84
C GLU A 86 3.78 -0.99 -11.73
N SER A 87 4.89 -0.33 -11.40
CA SER A 87 6.13 -0.41 -12.17
C SER A 87 6.82 -1.78 -12.11
N LEU A 88 6.59 -2.52 -11.02
CA LEU A 88 7.18 -3.84 -10.76
C LEU A 88 6.38 -4.98 -11.42
N GLN A 89 5.23 -4.69 -12.00
CA GLN A 89 4.42 -5.70 -12.68
C GLN A 89 5.09 -6.13 -13.99
N LYS A 90 5.09 -7.44 -14.26
CA LYS A 90 5.70 -8.02 -15.48
C LYS A 90 4.94 -7.61 -16.75
N GLU A 91 3.63 -7.47 -16.63
CA GLU A 91 2.72 -7.07 -17.70
C GLU A 91 2.18 -5.66 -17.44
N TRP A 92 1.72 -4.99 -18.49
CA TRP A 92 1.05 -3.70 -18.33
C TRP A 92 -0.25 -3.86 -17.54
N VAL A 93 -0.49 -2.95 -16.60
CA VAL A 93 -1.66 -2.96 -15.74
C VAL A 93 -2.59 -1.82 -16.09
N GLU A 94 -3.87 -2.15 -16.25
CA GLU A 94 -4.93 -1.17 -16.47
C GLU A 94 -5.09 -0.29 -15.23
N THR A 95 -5.28 1.02 -15.41
CA THR A 95 -5.43 1.98 -14.31
C THR A 95 -6.53 1.61 -13.31
N ALA A 96 -7.62 0.99 -13.77
CA ALA A 96 -8.69 0.50 -12.88
C ALA A 96 -8.21 -0.58 -11.90
N LYS A 97 -7.26 -1.44 -12.31
CA LYS A 97 -6.62 -2.44 -11.44
C LYS A 97 -5.64 -1.79 -10.47
N VAL A 98 -4.92 -0.75 -10.90
CA VAL A 98 -4.03 0.03 -10.02
C VAL A 98 -4.84 0.73 -8.93
N LEU A 99 -5.96 1.38 -9.29
CA LEU A 99 -6.89 1.99 -8.34
C LEU A 99 -7.42 0.97 -7.33
N ARG A 100 -7.83 -0.22 -7.81
CA ARG A 100 -8.31 -1.30 -6.93
C ARG A 100 -7.22 -1.76 -5.96
N HIS A 101 -6.00 -1.97 -6.44
CA HIS A 101 -4.87 -2.35 -5.60
C HIS A 101 -4.64 -1.35 -4.45
N HIS A 102 -4.63 -0.05 -4.76
CA HIS A 102 -4.45 0.98 -3.73
C HIS A 102 -5.63 1.07 -2.76
N GLN A 103 -6.85 0.89 -3.23
CA GLN A 103 -8.04 0.85 -2.36
C GLN A 103 -7.95 -0.33 -1.36
N GLU A 104 -7.67 -1.54 -1.85
CA GLU A 104 -7.51 -2.73 -1.01
C GLU A 104 -6.35 -2.58 -0.01
N LYS A 105 -5.24 -1.96 -0.43
CA LYS A 105 -4.09 -1.66 0.44
C LYS A 105 -4.46 -0.68 1.57
N LEU A 106 -5.30 0.31 1.31
CA LEU A 106 -5.78 1.26 2.32
C LEU A 106 -6.72 0.59 3.33
N GLU A 107 -7.61 -0.28 2.85
CA GLU A 107 -8.54 -1.03 3.69
C GLU A 107 -7.81 -2.00 4.62
N ALA A 108 -6.81 -2.73 4.11
CA ALA A 108 -5.99 -3.64 4.91
C ALA A 108 -5.24 -2.91 6.05
N GLY A 109 -4.66 -1.74 5.77
CA GLY A 109 -3.97 -0.92 6.77
C GLY A 109 -4.88 -0.27 7.83
N SER A 110 -6.20 -0.29 7.61
CA SER A 110 -7.17 0.19 8.59
C SER A 110 -7.54 -0.86 9.65
N CYS A 111 -7.49 -2.15 9.30
CA CYS A 111 -7.79 -3.25 10.21
C CYS A 111 -6.74 -3.44 11.32
N ASP A 112 -5.45 -3.20 11.02
CA ASP A 112 -4.38 -3.33 12.02
C ASP A 112 -4.49 -2.29 13.14
N ARG A 113 -5.05 -1.10 12.85
CA ARG A 113 -5.21 -0.02 13.83
C ARG A 113 -6.33 -0.24 14.85
N GLN A 114 -7.24 -1.18 14.59
CA GLN A 114 -8.34 -1.51 15.50
C GLN A 114 -7.99 -2.60 16.54
N GLN A 115 -6.81 -3.23 16.45
CA GLN A 115 -6.41 -4.29 17.39
C GLN A 115 -5.66 -3.79 18.65
N ASP A 116 -5.32 -2.51 18.74
CA ASP A 116 -4.59 -1.92 19.90
C ASP A 116 -5.50 -1.43 21.05
N SER A 117 -6.77 -1.84 21.10
CA SER A 117 -7.64 -1.60 22.26
C SER A 117 -7.50 -2.73 23.30
N PRO A 118 -7.26 -2.45 24.59
CA PRO A 118 -7.10 -3.49 25.61
C PRO A 118 -8.44 -4.21 25.84
N MET A 119 -8.49 -5.48 25.44
CA MET A 119 -9.63 -6.37 25.68
C MET A 119 -9.84 -6.60 27.19
N PRO A 120 -11.07 -6.51 27.74
CA PRO A 120 -11.35 -6.97 29.10
C PRO A 120 -11.20 -8.49 29.16
N GLY A 121 -10.34 -8.97 30.06
CA GLY A 121 -10.07 -10.39 30.26
C GLY A 121 -11.35 -11.20 30.52
N ARG A 122 -11.48 -12.36 29.84
CA ARG A 122 -12.56 -13.31 30.13
C ARG A 122 -12.26 -14.07 31.43
N PRO A 123 -13.26 -14.32 32.30
CA PRO A 123 -13.07 -15.13 33.49
C PRO A 123 -12.79 -16.59 33.12
N GLY A 124 -11.76 -17.17 33.73
CA GLY A 124 -11.28 -18.53 33.45
C GLY A 124 -12.28 -19.63 33.80
N GLN A 125 -12.54 -20.52 32.84
CA GLN A 125 -13.15 -21.82 33.12
C GLN A 125 -12.05 -22.85 33.38
N LYS A 126 -11.98 -23.33 34.63
CA LYS A 126 -11.20 -24.50 35.03
C LYS A 126 -11.68 -25.72 34.24
N ARG A 127 -10.82 -26.29 33.39
CA ARG A 127 -11.05 -27.61 32.80
C ARG A 127 -10.23 -28.65 33.56
N LYS A 128 -10.92 -29.65 34.11
CA LYS A 128 -10.32 -30.87 34.68
C LYS A 128 -9.60 -31.63 33.57
N TRP A 129 -8.33 -31.95 33.78
CA TRP A 129 -7.56 -32.85 32.93
C TRP A 129 -7.85 -34.28 33.35
N ALA A 130 -8.32 -35.12 32.43
CA ALA A 130 -8.28 -36.57 32.57
C ALA A 130 -7.19 -37.07 31.62
N GLU A 131 -6.17 -37.71 32.17
CA GLU A 131 -5.12 -38.40 31.43
C GLU A 131 -5.71 -39.59 30.68
N GLN A 132 -5.39 -39.70 29.40
CA GLN A 132 -5.21 -40.99 28.74
C GLN A 132 -4.09 -40.85 27.70
N ARG A 133 -2.92 -41.35 28.10
CA ARG A 133 -1.77 -41.59 27.22
C ARG A 133 -2.06 -42.82 26.38
N GLN A 134 -1.94 -42.72 25.06
CA GLN A 134 -1.56 -43.85 24.23
C GLN A 134 -0.37 -43.45 23.36
N ASP A 135 0.76 -44.06 23.70
CA ASP A 135 1.98 -44.16 22.92
C ASP A 135 1.71 -44.81 21.56
N PHE A 136 2.34 -44.33 20.50
CA PHE A 136 3.03 -45.14 19.50
C PHE A 136 3.76 -44.21 18.51
N SER A 137 5.08 -44.07 18.69
CA SER A 137 5.98 -43.46 17.70
C SER A 137 6.99 -44.50 17.23
N GLN A 138 6.88 -44.90 15.97
CA GLN A 138 8.01 -45.37 15.17
C GLN A 138 7.96 -44.67 13.83
N ASN A 139 8.91 -43.77 13.56
CA ASN A 139 9.87 -44.03 12.50
C ASN A 139 11.06 -43.07 12.53
N LYS A 140 12.22 -43.71 12.41
CA LYS A 140 13.58 -43.19 12.40
C LYS A 140 13.93 -42.87 10.95
N LEU A 141 14.48 -41.69 10.67
CA LEU A 141 15.25 -41.47 9.44
C LEU A 141 16.52 -40.69 9.76
N LEU A 142 17.61 -41.14 9.15
CA LEU A 142 19.00 -40.89 9.48
C LEU A 142 19.53 -39.61 8.84
N GLU A 143 20.40 -38.91 9.55
CA GLU A 143 21.24 -37.83 8.99
C GLU A 143 22.39 -38.41 8.15
N PRO A 144 22.82 -37.73 7.07
CA PRO A 144 24.08 -38.01 6.40
C PRO A 144 25.21 -37.10 6.95
N LYS A 145 26.38 -37.70 7.21
CA LYS A 145 27.64 -36.99 7.50
C LYS A 145 28.53 -36.89 6.24
N PRO A 146 29.44 -35.90 6.18
CA PRO A 146 30.13 -35.50 4.97
C PRO A 146 31.44 -36.26 4.73
N LYS A 147 31.76 -36.48 3.46
CA LYS A 147 33.09 -36.34 2.84
C LYS A 147 32.95 -36.37 1.33
#